data_AF-A0A946H5G4-F1
#
_entry.id   AF-A0A946H5G4-F1
#
_cell.length_a   1.000
_cell.length_b   1.000
_cell.length_c   1.000
_cell.angle_alpha   90.00
_cell.angle_beta   90.00
_cell.angle_gamma   90.00
#
_symmetry.space_group_name_H-M   'P 1'
#
loop_
_entity.id
_entity.type
_entity.pdbx_description
1 polymer ?
#
loop_
_entity_poly.entity_id
_entity_poly.type
_entity_poly.pdbx_seq_one_letter_code
_entity_poly.pdbx_strand_id
1 'polypeptide(L)'
;MFKSYKYFCPKCDEQLSDHNHVRFHILEDGKFKTSIKLNPKPGEYDYLCESSVQLNMGERLNFHCPACNENLQSDQFLDFVSINMKPTEQIVFEVLFDRTCGQHATYVMTEDMVEKHGSHPKDLI
;
A
#
# COMPACT_ATOMS: atom_id res chain seq x y z
N MET A 1 6.80 20.10 -2.49
CA MET A 1 6.44 18.99 -3.41
C MET A 1 7.63 18.03 -3.46
N PHE A 2 7.48 16.81 -2.93
CA PHE A 2 8.54 15.80 -2.96
C PHE A 2 8.82 15.40 -4.42
N LYS A 3 10.10 15.31 -4.82
CA LYS A 3 10.49 14.99 -6.21
C LYS A 3 10.19 13.53 -6.60
N SER A 4 10.05 12.64 -5.62
CA SER A 4 9.66 11.23 -5.81
C SER A 4 9.21 10.66 -4.46
N TYR A 5 8.08 9.95 -4.41
CA TYR A 5 7.68 9.18 -3.24
C TYR A 5 8.38 7.81 -3.28
N LYS A 6 9.27 7.56 -2.33
CA LYS A 6 9.96 6.27 -2.20
C LYS A 6 9.36 5.46 -1.07
N TYR A 7 8.90 4.27 -1.39
CA TYR A 7 8.27 3.35 -0.47
C TYR A 7 9.12 2.10 -0.28
N PHE A 8 9.15 1.60 0.95
CA PHE A 8 10.03 0.53 1.38
C PHE A 8 9.24 -0.50 2.19
N CYS A 9 9.64 -1.76 2.04
CA CYS A 9 9.10 -2.84 2.83
C CYS A 9 9.53 -2.68 4.30
N PRO A 10 8.61 -2.72 5.28
CA PRO A 10 8.98 -2.63 6.70
C PRO A 10 9.66 -3.91 7.23
N LYS A 11 9.62 -5.01 6.47
CA LYS A 11 10.18 -6.32 6.89
C LYS A 11 11.60 -6.55 6.36
N CYS A 12 11.91 -6.12 5.14
CA CYS A 12 13.23 -6.34 4.52
C CYS A 12 13.93 -5.06 4.02
N ASP A 13 13.31 -3.89 4.19
CA ASP A 13 13.80 -2.58 3.73
C ASP A 13 14.01 -2.43 2.21
N GLU A 14 13.58 -3.42 1.41
CA GLU A 14 13.63 -3.33 -0.06
C GLU A 14 12.68 -2.23 -0.57
N GLN A 15 13.11 -1.50 -1.60
CA GLN A 15 12.28 -0.47 -2.21
C GLN A 15 11.12 -1.11 -3.01
N LEU A 16 9.89 -0.80 -2.61
CA LEU A 16 8.66 -1.28 -3.24
C LEU A 16 8.19 -0.41 -4.41
N SER A 17 8.62 0.86 -4.44
CA SER A 17 8.23 1.81 -5.48
C SER A 17 9.24 1.91 -6.63
N ASP A 18 8.75 2.09 -7.84
CA ASP A 18 9.52 2.59 -8.98
C ASP A 18 9.20 4.08 -9.25
N HIS A 19 9.55 4.61 -10.42
CA HIS A 19 9.28 6.01 -10.76
C HIS A 19 7.78 6.35 -10.80
N ASN A 20 6.91 5.37 -11.02
CA ASN A 20 5.50 5.60 -11.32
C ASN A 20 4.53 4.82 -10.41
N HIS A 21 4.98 3.75 -9.74
CA HIS A 21 4.10 2.83 -9.01
C HIS A 21 4.72 2.28 -7.73
N VAL A 22 3.88 1.93 -6.74
CA VAL A 22 4.22 1.01 -5.65
C VAL A 22 3.78 -0.40 -6.05
N ARG A 23 4.66 -1.39 -5.93
CA ARG A 23 4.41 -2.75 -6.41
C ARG A 23 4.26 -3.75 -5.28
N PHE A 24 3.30 -4.65 -5.43
CA PHE A 24 3.04 -5.73 -4.49
C PHE A 24 2.71 -7.03 -5.23
N HIS A 25 2.91 -8.15 -4.54
CA HIS A 25 2.32 -9.43 -4.92
C HIS A 25 1.02 -9.65 -4.16
N ILE A 26 0.01 -10.17 -4.85
CA ILE A 26 -1.21 -10.68 -4.23
C ILE A 26 -1.08 -12.19 -4.11
N LEU A 27 -1.25 -12.70 -2.88
CA LEU A 27 -1.31 -14.13 -2.63
C LEU A 27 -2.72 -14.54 -2.19
N GLU A 28 -3.14 -15.72 -2.64
CA GLU A 28 -4.39 -16.37 -2.27
C GLU A 28 -4.07 -17.82 -1.89
N ASP A 29 -4.49 -18.24 -0.69
CA ASP A 29 -4.17 -19.55 -0.12
C ASP A 29 -2.67 -19.90 -0.18
N GLY A 30 -1.82 -18.90 0.07
CA GLY A 30 -0.36 -19.02 0.05
C GLY A 30 0.26 -19.13 -1.34
N LYS A 31 -0.53 -19.00 -2.42
CA LYS A 31 -0.06 -19.07 -3.81
C LYS A 31 -0.09 -17.69 -4.45
N PHE A 32 0.90 -17.41 -5.30
CA PHE A 32 0.94 -16.18 -6.09
C PHE A 32 -0.27 -16.11 -7.04
N LYS A 33 -1.06 -15.04 -6.92
CA LYS A 33 -2.25 -14.77 -7.73
C LYS A 33 -1.94 -13.74 -8.82
N THR A 34 -1.38 -12.59 -8.46
CA THR A 34 -1.00 -11.53 -9.42
C THR A 34 -0.05 -10.51 -8.82
N SER A 35 0.53 -9.66 -9.65
CA SER A 35 1.21 -8.42 -9.23
C SER A 35 0.27 -7.23 -9.40
N ILE A 36 0.25 -6.34 -8.42
CA ILE A 36 -0.51 -5.09 -8.46
C ILE A 36 0.43 -3.90 -8.34
N LYS A 37 0.13 -2.86 -9.11
CA LYS A 37 0.84 -1.57 -9.15
C LYS A 37 -0.12 -0.49 -8.70
N LEU A 38 0.19 0.20 -7.62
CA LEU A 38 -0.60 1.33 -7.10
C LEU A 38 0.05 2.65 -7.47
N ASN A 39 -0.74 3.71 -7.68
CA ASN A 39 -0.20 5.06 -7.80
C ASN A 39 0.48 5.47 -6.47
N PRO A 40 1.74 5.93 -6.49
CA PRO A 40 2.50 6.28 -5.29
C PRO A 40 2.12 7.66 -4.75
N LYS A 41 1.35 8.45 -5.48
CA LYS A 41 0.94 9.78 -5.03
C LYS A 41 -0.24 9.65 -4.06
N PRO A 42 -0.11 10.11 -2.80
CA PRO A 42 -1.24 10.15 -1.88
C PRO A 42 -2.42 10.89 -2.50
N GLY A 43 -3.60 10.29 -2.42
CA GLY A 43 -4.82 10.84 -2.98
C GLY A 43 -5.10 10.49 -4.45
N GLU A 44 -4.20 9.77 -5.13
CA GLU A 44 -4.46 9.16 -6.44
C GLU A 44 -4.67 7.66 -6.25
N TYR A 45 -5.76 7.12 -6.79
CA TYR A 45 -6.24 5.78 -6.41
C TYR A 45 -6.27 4.77 -7.56
N ASP A 46 -5.61 5.08 -8.66
CA ASP A 46 -5.50 4.18 -9.79
C ASP A 46 -4.57 3.01 -9.45
N TYR A 47 -5.02 1.81 -9.81
CA TYR A 47 -4.19 0.61 -9.75
C TYR A 47 -4.19 -0.13 -11.09
N LEU A 48 -3.07 -0.79 -11.38
CA LEU A 48 -2.89 -1.66 -12.54
C LEU A 48 -2.58 -3.07 -12.05
N CYS A 49 -3.32 -4.06 -12.55
CA CYS A 49 -2.99 -5.47 -12.36
C CYS A 49 -2.24 -5.98 -13.60
N GLU A 50 -1.17 -6.75 -13.42
CA GLU A 50 -0.37 -7.28 -14.53
C GLU A 50 -1.05 -8.45 -15.26
N SER A 51 -2.05 -9.10 -14.65
CA SER A 51 -2.78 -10.22 -15.24
C SER A 51 -4.28 -9.95 -15.38
N SER A 52 -4.95 -10.67 -16.27
CA SER A 52 -6.42 -10.70 -16.41
C SER A 52 -7.13 -11.40 -15.24
N VAL A 53 -6.55 -11.34 -14.04
CA VAL A 53 -7.13 -11.89 -12.83
C VAL A 53 -8.34 -11.06 -12.45
N GLN A 54 -9.47 -11.72 -12.22
CA GLN A 54 -10.66 -11.09 -11.69
C GLN A 54 -10.46 -10.87 -10.19
N LEU A 55 -10.40 -9.60 -9.78
CA LEU A 55 -10.50 -9.19 -8.39
C LEU A 55 -11.94 -8.78 -8.14
N ASN A 56 -12.55 -9.30 -7.07
CA ASN A 56 -13.95 -8.98 -6.79
C ASN A 56 -14.04 -7.65 -6.04
N MET A 57 -15.02 -6.83 -6.42
CA MET A 57 -15.31 -5.59 -5.68
C MET A 57 -15.57 -5.91 -4.21
N GLY A 58 -14.89 -5.23 -3.29
CA GLY A 58 -15.00 -5.47 -1.85
C GLY A 58 -14.14 -6.62 -1.31
N GLU A 59 -13.40 -7.35 -2.16
CA GLU A 59 -12.47 -8.40 -1.73
C GLU A 59 -11.27 -7.79 -0.99
N ARG A 60 -10.90 -8.37 0.16
CA ARG A 60 -9.68 -8.02 0.89
C ARG A 60 -8.50 -8.81 0.32
N LEU A 61 -7.59 -8.13 -0.35
CA LEU A 61 -6.44 -8.77 -0.98
C LEU A 61 -5.32 -8.96 0.03
N ASN A 62 -4.58 -10.08 -0.01
CA ASN A 62 -3.36 -10.23 0.79
C ASN A 62 -2.19 -9.66 0.01
N PHE A 63 -1.71 -8.48 0.40
CA PHE A 63 -0.55 -7.84 -0.21
C PHE A 63 0.73 -8.34 0.45
N HIS A 64 1.68 -8.76 -0.37
CA HIS A 64 2.98 -9.24 0.04
C HIS A 64 4.09 -8.44 -0.63
N CYS A 65 5.23 -8.35 0.05
CA CYS A 65 6.44 -7.78 -0.52
C CYS A 65 6.91 -8.64 -1.71
N PRO A 66 7.17 -8.05 -2.89
CA PRO A 66 7.70 -8.81 -4.03
C PRO A 66 9.10 -9.40 -3.81
N ALA A 67 9.86 -8.86 -2.86
CA ALA A 67 11.25 -9.25 -2.60
C ALA A 67 11.38 -10.32 -1.52
N CYS A 68 10.67 -10.19 -0.40
CA CYS A 68 10.75 -11.14 0.71
C CYS A 68 9.52 -12.02 0.89
N ASN A 69 8.43 -11.79 0.14
CA ASN A 69 7.14 -12.48 0.24
C ASN A 69 6.44 -12.39 1.60
N GLU A 70 6.94 -11.57 2.54
CA GLU A 70 6.24 -11.30 3.79
C GLU A 70 4.91 -10.60 3.55
N ASN A 71 3.91 -10.95 4.36
CA ASN A 71 2.62 -10.28 4.37
C ASN A 71 2.81 -8.86 4.93
N LEU A 72 2.29 -7.87 4.22
CA LEU A 72 2.42 -6.46 4.56
C LEU A 72 1.17 -5.89 5.23
N GLN A 73 0.21 -6.73 5.62
CA GLN A 73 -0.92 -6.32 6.44
C GLN A 73 -0.44 -5.61 7.70
N SER A 74 -1.07 -4.48 8.04
CA SER A 74 -0.84 -3.78 9.29
C SER A 74 -1.33 -4.62 10.47
N ASP A 75 -0.52 -4.68 11.53
CA ASP A 75 -0.88 -5.34 12.77
C ASP A 75 -1.94 -4.52 13.56
N GLN A 76 -1.95 -3.19 13.37
CA GLN A 76 -2.88 -2.28 14.06
C GLN A 76 -4.19 -2.09 13.28
N PHE A 77 -4.13 -2.01 11.95
CA PHE A 77 -5.28 -1.76 11.10
C PHE A 77 -5.43 -2.87 10.05
N LEU A 78 -6.15 -3.94 10.39
CA LEU A 78 -6.19 -5.19 9.60
C LEU A 78 -6.71 -5.04 8.15
N ASP A 79 -7.46 -3.98 7.88
CA ASP A 79 -7.95 -3.59 6.56
C ASP A 79 -6.89 -2.88 5.70
N PHE A 80 -5.68 -2.71 6.21
CA PHE A 80 -4.64 -1.95 5.56
C PHE A 80 -3.35 -2.74 5.41
N VAL A 81 -2.60 -2.36 4.39
CA VAL A 81 -1.19 -2.67 4.19
C VAL A 81 -0.37 -1.56 4.81
N SER A 82 0.67 -1.88 5.58
CA SER A 82 1.61 -0.91 6.16
C SER A 82 2.96 -0.97 5.47
N ILE A 83 3.44 0.18 4.99
CA ILE A 83 4.78 0.34 4.41
C ILE A 83 5.43 1.65 4.83
N ASN A 84 6.74 1.75 4.63
CA ASN A 84 7.53 2.91 5.02
C ASN A 84 7.73 3.86 3.83
N MET A 85 7.37 5.14 3.98
CA MET A 85 7.77 6.19 3.03
C MET A 85 8.98 6.95 3.58
N LYS A 86 10.05 7.05 2.79
CA LYS A 86 11.26 7.78 3.16
C LYS A 86 11.49 8.95 2.20
N PRO A 87 10.99 10.18 2.51
CA PRO A 87 11.28 11.34 1.67
C PRO A 87 12.75 11.79 1.77
N THR A 88 13.42 11.46 2.87
CA THR A 88 14.87 11.57 3.06
C THR A 88 15.37 10.35 3.82
N GLU A 89 16.69 10.13 3.88
CA GLU A 89 17.28 9.00 4.62
C GLU A 89 16.99 9.05 6.15
N GLN A 90 16.75 10.23 6.71
CA GLN A 90 16.54 10.41 8.15
C GLN A 90 15.07 10.40 8.57
N ILE A 91 14.13 10.51 7.63
CA ILE A 91 12.71 10.64 7.94
C ILE A 91 11.97 9.43 7.38
N VAL A 92 11.24 8.75 8.25
CA VAL A 92 10.41 7.59 7.89
C VAL A 92 8.98 7.89 8.33
N PHE A 93 8.04 7.75 7.40
CA PHE A 93 6.61 7.82 7.64
C PHE A 93 6.00 6.43 7.48
N GLU A 94 5.08 6.06 8.36
CA GLU A 94 4.21 4.90 8.09
C GLU A 94 3.11 5.34 7.13
N VAL A 95 2.91 4.53 6.09
CA VAL A 95 1.85 4.74 5.10
C VAL A 95 0.99 3.50 5.02
N LEU A 96 -0.32 3.73 5.12
CA LEU A 96 -1.34 2.69 5.11
C LEU A 96 -2.12 2.74 3.80
N PHE A 97 -2.21 1.61 3.10
CA PHE A 97 -3.02 1.44 1.89
C PHE A 97 -4.18 0.48 2.18
N ASP A 98 -5.41 0.89 1.86
CA ASP A 98 -6.59 0.01 1.95
C ASP A 98 -6.38 -1.23 1.07
N ARG A 99 -6.59 -2.41 1.65
CA ARG A 99 -6.43 -3.68 0.95
C ARG A 99 -7.69 -4.14 0.20
N THR A 100 -8.77 -3.37 0.28
CA THR A 100 -10.09 -3.72 -0.23
C THR A 100 -10.22 -3.28 -1.68
N CYS A 101 -10.44 -4.23 -2.58
CA CYS A 101 -10.58 -3.97 -3.99
C CYS A 101 -11.74 -3.00 -4.28
N GLY A 102 -11.43 -1.90 -4.95
CA GLY A 102 -12.38 -0.85 -5.33
C GLY A 102 -12.85 0.06 -4.18
N GLN A 103 -12.25 -0.03 -3.00
CA GLN A 103 -12.33 1.04 -2.01
C GLN A 103 -11.04 1.87 -2.02
N HIS A 104 -11.18 3.18 -1.81
CA HIS A 104 -10.11 4.14 -1.99
C HIS A 104 -9.85 4.87 -0.67
N ALA A 105 -8.83 4.42 0.08
CA ALA A 105 -8.34 5.16 1.23
C ALA A 105 -6.83 4.95 1.40
N THR A 106 -6.07 6.04 1.36
CA THR A 106 -4.66 6.06 1.77
C THR A 106 -4.56 6.88 3.04
N TYR A 107 -4.13 6.25 4.14
CA TYR A 107 -3.88 6.96 5.39
C TYR A 107 -2.38 7.22 5.52
N VAL A 108 -2.00 8.46 5.77
CA VAL A 108 -0.61 8.84 6.06
C VAL A 108 -0.53 9.17 7.54
N MET A 109 0.30 8.42 8.28
CA MET A 109 0.53 8.67 9.70
C MET A 109 1.98 9.07 9.94
N THR A 110 2.18 10.21 10.59
CA THR A 110 3.39 10.47 11.41
C THR A 110 3.01 11.09 12.73
N GLU A 111 3.87 10.86 13.72
CA GLU A 111 3.70 10.88 15.18
C GLU A 111 2.86 11.98 15.84
N ASP A 112 2.38 13.02 15.14
CA ASP A 112 1.42 14.00 15.66
C ASP A 112 0.45 14.62 14.62
N MET A 113 0.40 14.13 13.37
CA MET A 113 -0.47 14.71 12.34
C MET A 113 -0.99 13.66 11.36
N VAL A 114 -2.29 13.37 11.45
CA VAL A 114 -3.02 12.49 10.51
C VAL A 114 -3.41 13.32 9.29
N GLU A 115 -2.72 13.16 8.17
CA GLU A 115 -3.17 13.69 6.88
C GLU A 115 -3.99 12.64 6.15
N LYS A 116 -5.33 12.80 6.18
CA LYS A 116 -6.28 11.91 5.50
C LYS A 116 -6.37 12.28 4.02
N HIS A 117 -5.95 11.38 3.14
CA HIS A 117 -6.13 11.50 1.69
C HIS A 117 -7.13 10.44 1.21
N GLY A 118 -8.39 10.84 1.09
CA GLY A 118 -9.45 10.02 0.49
C GLY A 118 -10.79 10.05 1.21
N SER A 119 -11.84 9.77 0.43
CA SER A 119 -13.22 9.67 0.91
C SER A 119 -13.53 8.23 1.30
N HIS A 120 -13.08 7.80 2.49
CA HIS A 120 -13.55 6.54 3.06
C HIS A 120 -14.88 6.75 3.82
N PRO A 121 -15.93 5.91 3.63
CA PRO A 121 -17.27 6.14 4.19
C PRO A 121 -17.43 5.88 5.69
N LYS A 122 -16.36 5.61 6.44
CA LYS A 122 -16.41 5.48 7.90
C LYS A 122 -15.23 6.21 8.49
N ASP A 123 -15.51 7.42 8.95
CA ASP A 123 -14.60 8.19 9.79
C ASP A 123 -14.27 7.36 11.04
N LEU A 124 -13.02 6.90 11.10
CA LEU A 124 -12.43 6.26 12.27
C LEU A 124 -12.20 7.36 13.32
N ILE A 125 -13.20 7.56 14.18
CA ILE A 125 -13.11 8.14 15.52
C ILE A 125 -13.49 7.03 16.50
#